data_AF-A0AA42TM39-F1
#
_entry.id   AF-A0AA42TM39-F1
#
_cell.length_a   1.000
_cell.length_b   1.000
_cell.length_c   1.000
_cell.angle_alpha   90.00
_cell.angle_beta   90.00
_cell.angle_gamma   90.00
#
_symmetry.space_group_name_H-M   'P 1'
#
loop_
_entity.id
_entity.type
_entity.pdbx_description
1 polymer ?
#
loop_
_entity_poly.entity_id
_entity_poly.type
_entity_poly.pdbx_seq_one_letter_code
_entity_poly.pdbx_strand_id
1 'polypeptide(L)'
;MTIPLRDVCAASPLLLGLFVAGESLAATCQPISGDVDLTQMIDVDYVAEPDRYLGTAQADLVFTCDSGATITTVTPSLLGMRYVRDITDRGAAYELASGSPLFMFSARASACDWVEENPGDPPVWWCNEAEQPIGNTFRDGQPGDLYAYGLSGEVRVTLVVDIYSRGGGMTDVPMRNVGFTTTQWNTFNGRHNLNIGVRFRAQTCAVAARDVVLDPIDIMDLHTQGSGGEMPFEMAVTCAAAGRPLSLEMLDANDPNNVNSWLVPATGSSTTGVALQLMHNGAPLQLHQQWVQGSTGTGTVQVPFSARYLHTSDPLAPGAIRAEATLLANYN
;
A
#
# COMPACT_ATOMS: atom_id res chain seq x y z
N MET A 1 15.37 97.13 -20.91
CA MET A 1 14.62 97.83 -21.98
C MET A 1 13.45 96.93 -22.36
N THR A 2 12.28 97.53 -22.32
CA THR A 2 10.92 96.97 -22.37
C THR A 2 10.55 96.47 -23.78
N ILE A 3 9.98 95.24 -23.87
CA ILE A 3 8.70 94.77 -24.50
C ILE A 3 8.30 95.40 -25.88
N PRO A 4 7.72 94.72 -26.93
CA PRO A 4 6.77 93.55 -26.92
C PRO A 4 7.06 92.44 -28.00
N LEU A 5 6.52 91.21 -27.98
CA LEU A 5 5.13 90.67 -27.93
C LEU A 5 4.27 90.93 -29.19
N ARG A 6 4.04 89.89 -30.03
CA ARG A 6 2.69 89.46 -30.41
C ARG A 6 2.64 88.13 -31.18
N ASP A 7 1.72 87.30 -30.70
CA ASP A 7 1.23 86.04 -31.25
C ASP A 7 0.63 86.16 -32.65
N VAL A 8 0.79 85.11 -33.47
CA VAL A 8 -0.33 84.51 -34.22
C VAL A 8 -0.13 82.98 -34.25
N CYS A 9 -1.09 82.27 -33.66
CA CYS A 9 -1.30 80.83 -33.75
C CYS A 9 -1.35 80.33 -35.20
N ALA A 10 -0.66 79.22 -35.48
CA ALA A 10 -1.06 78.26 -36.51
C ALA A 10 -0.66 76.84 -36.07
N ALA A 11 -1.69 76.01 -35.95
CA ALA A 11 -1.74 74.58 -35.64
C ALA A 11 -0.47 73.74 -35.92
N SER A 12 0.05 73.11 -34.85
CA SER A 12 0.90 71.91 -34.93
C SER A 12 0.05 70.65 -34.72
N PRO A 13 0.29 69.56 -35.47
CA PRO A 13 -0.46 68.32 -35.29
C PRO A 13 -0.01 67.63 -34.01
N LEU A 14 -0.98 67.18 -33.21
CA LEU A 14 -0.78 66.20 -32.16
C LEU A 14 -0.18 64.93 -32.80
N LEU A 15 1.09 64.65 -32.51
CA LEU A 15 1.61 63.30 -32.62
C LEU A 15 0.91 62.45 -31.56
N LEU A 16 -0.12 61.70 -32.00
CA LEU A 16 -0.57 60.51 -31.29
C LEU A 16 0.60 59.52 -31.30
N GLY A 17 1.32 59.44 -30.18
CA GLY A 17 2.18 58.30 -29.92
C GLY A 17 1.29 57.07 -29.79
N LEU A 18 1.24 56.25 -30.85
CA LEU A 18 0.76 54.88 -30.74
C LEU A 18 1.72 54.14 -29.81
N PHE A 19 1.39 54.08 -28.52
CA PHE A 19 1.90 53.04 -27.65
C PHE A 19 1.30 51.74 -28.18
N VAL A 20 2.06 51.02 -29.02
CA VAL A 20 1.80 49.60 -29.25
C VAL A 20 2.09 48.93 -27.91
N ALA A 21 1.04 48.65 -27.15
CA ALA A 21 1.12 47.65 -26.10
C ALA A 21 1.61 46.38 -26.80
N GLY A 22 2.84 45.96 -26.52
CA GLY A 22 3.28 44.63 -26.88
C GLY A 22 2.37 43.68 -26.11
N GLU A 23 1.36 43.13 -26.78
CA GLU A 23 0.61 42.00 -26.29
C GLU A 23 1.64 40.89 -26.09
N SER A 24 1.98 40.58 -24.84
CA SER A 24 2.60 39.31 -24.52
C SER A 24 1.61 38.26 -25.02
N LEU A 25 1.92 37.61 -26.14
CA LEU A 25 1.17 36.45 -26.62
C LEU A 25 1.26 35.40 -25.51
N ALA A 26 0.22 35.31 -24.68
CA ALA A 26 0.09 34.22 -23.73
C ALA A 26 0.02 32.94 -24.55
N ALA A 27 0.94 32.00 -24.30
CA ALA A 27 0.94 30.72 -25.00
C ALA A 27 -0.45 30.06 -24.91
N THR A 28 -0.97 29.67 -26.07
CA THR A 28 -2.26 29.00 -26.22
C THR A 28 -2.07 27.50 -26.10
N CYS A 29 -2.64 26.92 -25.04
CA CYS A 29 -2.76 25.47 -24.87
C CYS A 29 -4.20 25.04 -25.15
N GLN A 30 -4.39 23.97 -25.91
CA GLN A 30 -5.68 23.35 -26.18
C GLN A 30 -5.73 21.94 -25.61
N PRO A 31 -6.82 21.54 -24.92
CA PRO A 31 -6.98 20.18 -24.44
C PRO A 31 -7.10 19.19 -25.60
N ILE A 32 -6.27 18.15 -25.57
CA ILE A 32 -6.47 16.96 -26.39
C ILE A 32 -7.40 16.00 -25.65
N SER A 33 -7.27 15.91 -24.32
CA SER A 33 -8.14 15.13 -23.44
C SER A 33 -9.13 16.01 -22.68
N GLY A 34 -10.33 15.48 -22.42
CA GLY A 34 -11.23 16.05 -21.42
C GLY A 34 -10.80 15.71 -19.99
N ASP A 35 -11.72 15.80 -19.04
CA ASP A 35 -11.52 15.25 -17.69
C ASP A 35 -11.14 13.76 -17.76
N VAL A 36 -10.28 13.32 -16.84
CA VAL A 36 -9.73 11.96 -16.80
C VAL A 36 -10.04 11.31 -15.46
N ASP A 37 -10.45 10.04 -15.49
CA ASP A 37 -10.72 9.25 -14.30
C ASP A 37 -9.53 8.35 -13.95
N LEU A 38 -8.88 8.60 -12.81
CA LEU A 38 -7.95 7.64 -12.21
C LEU A 38 -8.76 6.63 -11.38
N THR A 39 -9.19 5.55 -12.05
CA THR A 39 -9.92 4.45 -11.42
C THR A 39 -9.01 3.24 -11.27
N GLN A 40 -8.45 3.04 -10.07
CA GLN A 40 -7.45 1.98 -9.87
C GLN A 40 -7.56 1.29 -8.51
N MET A 41 -7.57 -0.04 -8.57
CA MET A 41 -7.37 -0.93 -7.43
C MET A 41 -5.88 -1.26 -7.38
N ILE A 42 -5.15 -0.70 -6.43
CA ILE A 42 -3.69 -0.80 -6.43
C ILE A 42 -3.27 -1.99 -5.56
N ASP A 43 -2.69 -3.00 -6.21
CA ASP A 43 -2.19 -4.20 -5.55
C ASP A 43 -0.76 -3.97 -5.06
N VAL A 44 -0.59 -3.93 -3.73
CA VAL A 44 0.69 -3.64 -3.08
C VAL A 44 1.19 -4.80 -2.23
N ASP A 45 2.50 -4.85 -2.01
CA ASP A 45 3.08 -5.73 -1.01
C ASP A 45 3.04 -5.05 0.37
N TYR A 46 2.90 -5.83 1.43
CA TYR A 46 2.90 -5.29 2.79
C TYR A 46 4.32 -5.04 3.28
N VAL A 47 4.55 -3.88 3.89
CA VAL A 47 5.81 -3.53 4.56
C VAL A 47 5.50 -2.94 5.93
N ALA A 48 6.07 -3.51 7.00
CA ALA A 48 5.74 -3.13 8.38
C ALA A 48 6.46 -1.85 8.83
N GLU A 49 7.60 -1.53 8.22
CA GLU A 49 8.34 -0.31 8.52
C GLU A 49 7.60 0.92 7.99
N PRO A 50 7.52 2.01 8.76
CA PRO A 50 6.85 3.23 8.33
C PRO A 50 7.55 3.86 7.12
N ASP A 51 6.75 4.58 6.32
CA ASP A 51 7.19 5.47 5.24
C ASP A 51 7.94 4.76 4.09
N ARG A 52 7.73 3.44 3.98
CA ARG A 52 8.23 2.63 2.86
C ARG A 52 7.27 2.73 1.68
N TYR A 53 7.80 3.02 0.50
CA TYR A 53 7.02 3.05 -0.74
C TYR A 53 6.45 1.68 -1.07
N LEU A 54 5.16 1.64 -1.41
CA LEU A 54 4.39 0.41 -1.66
C LEU A 54 3.92 0.29 -3.12
N GLY A 55 3.68 1.42 -3.79
CA GLY A 55 3.20 1.45 -5.17
C GLY A 55 2.77 2.83 -5.62
N THR A 56 2.42 2.94 -6.89
CA THR A 56 1.98 4.20 -7.52
C THR A 56 0.86 3.96 -8.51
N ALA A 57 0.07 5.00 -8.72
CA ALA A 57 -0.97 5.10 -9.73
C ALA A 57 -0.87 6.48 -10.39
N GLN A 58 -1.11 6.56 -11.69
CA GLN A 58 -0.97 7.82 -12.42
C GLN A 58 -2.01 7.99 -13.51
N ALA A 59 -2.36 9.24 -13.80
CA ALA A 59 -3.25 9.61 -14.88
C ALA A 59 -2.78 10.90 -15.55
N ASP A 60 -2.83 10.91 -16.87
CA ASP A 60 -2.39 12.05 -17.68
C ASP A 60 -3.60 12.85 -18.17
N LEU A 61 -3.54 14.16 -17.98
CA LEU A 61 -4.25 15.10 -18.84
C LEU A 61 -3.30 15.53 -19.96
N VAL A 62 -3.78 15.50 -21.21
CA VAL A 62 -2.96 15.74 -22.39
C VAL A 62 -3.43 16.98 -23.13
N PHE A 63 -2.47 17.81 -23.52
CA PHE A 63 -2.64 19.12 -24.13
C PHE A 63 -1.77 19.25 -25.36
N THR A 64 -2.16 20.12 -26.29
CA THR A 64 -1.27 20.67 -27.31
C THR A 64 -1.02 22.13 -26.97
N CYS A 65 0.24 22.53 -26.81
CA CYS A 65 0.63 23.90 -26.48
C CYS A 65 1.52 24.52 -27.55
N ASP A 66 1.24 25.78 -27.88
CA ASP A 66 2.21 26.62 -28.61
C ASP A 66 3.39 26.99 -27.68
N SER A 67 4.56 27.26 -28.26
CA SER A 67 5.78 27.57 -27.49
C SER A 67 5.57 28.69 -26.47
N GLY A 68 6.06 28.50 -25.25
CA GLY A 68 6.09 29.54 -24.21
C GLY A 68 5.06 29.36 -23.08
N ALA A 69 4.58 28.14 -22.86
CA ALA A 69 3.79 27.84 -21.67
C ALA A 69 4.66 28.01 -20.39
N THR A 70 4.09 28.54 -19.31
CA THR A 70 4.88 29.03 -18.17
C THR A 70 4.45 28.44 -16.82
N ILE A 71 3.18 28.56 -16.43
CA ILE A 71 2.70 28.11 -15.10
C ILE A 71 1.30 27.51 -15.21
N THR A 72 1.10 26.31 -14.64
CA THR A 72 -0.24 25.74 -14.40
C THR A 72 -0.44 25.62 -12.89
N THR A 73 -1.65 25.87 -12.40
CA THR A 73 -1.98 25.66 -10.98
C THR A 73 -2.75 24.36 -10.83
N VAL A 74 -2.30 23.51 -9.91
CA VAL A 74 -2.91 22.23 -9.58
C VAL A 74 -3.49 22.34 -8.17
N THR A 75 -4.79 22.10 -8.03
CA THR A 75 -5.49 22.20 -6.74
C THR A 75 -6.21 20.89 -6.44
N PRO A 76 -5.83 20.17 -5.37
CA PRO A 76 -6.55 18.97 -4.95
C PRO A 76 -7.80 19.33 -4.15
N SER A 77 -8.82 18.47 -4.25
CA SER A 77 -9.97 18.41 -3.36
C SER A 77 -10.15 16.95 -2.96
N LEU A 78 -9.59 16.57 -1.82
CA LEU A 78 -9.51 15.20 -1.33
C LEU A 78 -10.72 14.89 -0.43
N LEU A 79 -11.68 14.14 -0.95
CA LEU A 79 -12.93 13.86 -0.26
C LEU A 79 -12.75 12.74 0.78
N GLY A 80 -12.96 13.07 2.05
CA GLY A 80 -12.97 12.10 3.15
C GLY A 80 -11.61 11.46 3.46
N MET A 81 -10.53 12.05 2.94
CA MET A 81 -9.17 11.68 3.31
C MET A 81 -8.72 12.52 4.51
N ARG A 82 -8.02 11.90 5.46
CA ARG A 82 -7.52 12.60 6.65
C ARG A 82 -6.02 12.74 6.56
N TYR A 83 -5.51 13.96 6.73
CA TYR A 83 -4.06 14.17 6.88
C TYR A 83 -3.54 13.43 8.12
N VAL A 84 -2.45 12.68 7.95
CA VAL A 84 -1.82 11.92 9.05
C VAL A 84 -0.52 12.57 9.47
N ARG A 85 0.43 12.70 8.54
CA ARG A 85 1.76 13.25 8.76
C ARG A 85 2.44 13.58 7.44
N ASP A 86 3.54 14.32 7.52
CA ASP A 86 4.47 14.41 6.40
C ASP A 86 5.42 13.21 6.43
N ILE A 87 5.64 12.60 5.26
CA ILE A 87 6.72 11.64 5.04
C ILE A 87 8.01 12.43 4.81
N THR A 88 9.06 12.12 5.57
CA THR A 88 10.34 12.85 5.52
C THR A 88 10.85 12.97 4.09
N ASP A 89 11.21 14.20 3.71
CA ASP A 89 11.70 14.58 2.37
C ASP A 89 10.73 14.33 1.20
N ARG A 90 9.48 13.93 1.48
CA ARG A 90 8.44 13.70 0.46
C ARG A 90 7.26 14.64 0.65
N GLY A 91 6.59 14.61 1.81
CA GLY A 91 5.55 15.59 2.16
C GLY A 91 4.23 14.97 2.61
N ALA A 92 3.12 15.68 2.43
CA ALA A 92 1.86 15.42 3.11
C ALA A 92 1.23 14.07 2.72
N ALA A 93 1.04 13.23 3.73
CA ALA A 93 0.48 11.90 3.56
C ALA A 93 -0.88 11.78 4.27
N TYR A 94 -1.82 11.16 3.57
CA TYR A 94 -3.22 11.09 3.93
C TYR A 94 -3.65 9.64 4.13
N GLU A 95 -4.52 9.39 5.08
CA GLU A 95 -5.20 8.11 5.17
C GLU A 95 -6.55 8.17 4.46
N LEU A 96 -6.87 7.06 3.81
CA LEU A 96 -8.15 6.86 3.16
C LEU A 96 -9.17 6.28 4.15
N ALA A 97 -8.75 5.37 5.01
CA ALA A 97 -9.57 4.81 6.07
C ALA A 97 -8.72 4.60 7.33
N SER A 98 -9.37 4.38 8.47
CA SER A 98 -8.65 3.96 9.67
C SER A 98 -7.89 2.66 9.38
N GLY A 99 -6.58 2.66 9.63
CA GLY A 99 -5.72 1.52 9.33
C GLY A 99 -5.29 1.39 7.86
N SER A 100 -5.66 2.31 6.97
CA SER A 100 -5.15 2.27 5.59
C SER A 100 -3.66 2.57 5.51
N PRO A 101 -2.98 2.18 4.42
CA PRO A 101 -1.76 2.82 3.95
C PRO A 101 -1.90 4.35 3.84
N LEU A 102 -0.77 5.02 3.72
CA LEU A 102 -0.72 6.46 3.51
C LEU A 102 -0.64 6.76 2.01
N PHE A 103 -1.41 7.74 1.58
CA PHE A 103 -1.52 8.19 0.20
C PHE A 103 -0.91 9.56 0.07
N MET A 104 -0.15 9.75 -0.99
CA MET A 104 0.57 10.97 -1.27
C MET A 104 0.27 11.39 -2.69
N PHE A 105 -0.09 12.65 -2.88
CA PHE A 105 -0.51 13.17 -4.18
C PHE A 105 0.50 14.19 -4.67
N SER A 106 0.94 14.06 -5.92
CA SER A 106 1.80 15.03 -6.59
C SER A 106 1.43 15.11 -8.07
N ALA A 107 1.92 16.13 -8.77
CA ALA A 107 1.83 16.17 -10.22
C ALA A 107 3.14 16.62 -10.83
N ARG A 108 3.33 16.22 -12.09
CA ARG A 108 4.45 16.63 -12.95
C ARG A 108 3.93 17.00 -14.33
N ALA A 109 4.64 17.91 -14.99
CA ALA A 109 4.38 18.27 -16.37
C ALA A 109 5.52 17.74 -17.26
N SER A 110 5.20 17.20 -18.43
CA SER A 110 6.19 16.78 -19.42
C SER A 110 5.77 17.20 -20.82
N ALA A 111 6.73 17.53 -21.67
CA ALA A 111 6.49 17.70 -23.11
C ALA A 111 6.94 16.43 -23.83
N CYS A 112 6.06 15.85 -24.63
CA CYS A 112 6.31 14.66 -25.39
C CYS A 112 6.46 15.00 -26.87
N ASP A 113 7.52 14.47 -27.48
CA ASP A 113 7.77 14.61 -28.91
C ASP A 113 8.45 13.35 -29.47
N TRP A 114 8.43 13.21 -30.79
CA TRP A 114 9.22 12.24 -31.51
C TRP A 114 10.64 12.76 -31.64
N VAL A 115 11.58 12.15 -30.91
CA VAL A 115 12.98 12.57 -30.88
C VAL A 115 13.83 11.53 -31.61
N GLU A 116 14.68 12.01 -32.51
CA GLU A 116 15.75 11.20 -33.11
C GLU A 116 16.97 11.28 -32.18
N GLU A 117 17.23 10.20 -31.43
CA GLU A 117 18.32 10.18 -30.43
C GLU A 117 19.70 10.14 -31.10
N ASN A 118 19.82 9.39 -32.21
CA ASN A 118 21.03 9.33 -33.04
C ASN A 118 20.68 9.46 -34.53
N PRO A 119 21.55 10.10 -35.34
CA PRO A 119 21.32 10.22 -36.77
C PRO A 119 21.15 8.87 -37.47
N GLY A 120 19.99 8.65 -38.10
CA GLY A 120 19.65 7.45 -38.87
C GLY A 120 18.85 6.39 -38.10
N ASP A 121 18.59 6.58 -36.81
CA ASP A 121 17.69 5.73 -36.04
C ASP A 121 16.22 6.15 -36.24
N PRO A 122 15.25 5.21 -36.13
CA PRO A 122 13.85 5.59 -36.12
C PRO A 122 13.55 6.48 -34.91
N PRO A 123 12.78 7.57 -35.06
CA PRO A 123 12.45 8.44 -33.95
C PRO A 123 11.68 7.67 -32.87
N VAL A 124 12.02 7.95 -31.61
CA VAL A 124 11.37 7.37 -30.43
C VAL A 124 10.46 8.41 -29.78
N TRP A 125 9.32 7.95 -29.27
CA TRP A 125 8.42 8.80 -28.50
C TRP A 125 9.02 9.02 -27.11
N TRP A 126 9.36 10.26 -26.81
CA TRP A 126 10.03 10.61 -25.56
C TRP A 126 9.37 11.83 -24.91
N CYS A 127 9.25 11.80 -23.58
CA CYS A 127 8.70 12.90 -22.80
C CYS A 127 9.80 13.51 -21.93
N ASN A 128 10.12 14.78 -22.18
CA ASN A 128 10.99 15.57 -21.32
C ASN A 128 10.18 16.12 -20.16
N GLU A 129 10.50 15.69 -18.95
CA GLU A 129 9.89 16.23 -17.74
C GLU A 129 10.39 17.66 -17.50
N ALA A 130 9.47 18.59 -17.22
CA ALA A 130 9.88 19.86 -16.65
C ALA A 130 10.54 19.57 -15.30
N GLU A 131 11.77 20.04 -15.10
CA GLU A 131 12.67 19.68 -14.00
C GLU A 131 12.15 19.99 -12.57
N GLN A 132 10.89 20.37 -12.40
CA GLN A 132 10.29 20.72 -11.12
C GLN A 132 8.92 20.01 -10.96
N PRO A 133 8.84 18.83 -10.31
CA PRO A 133 7.59 18.41 -9.69
C PRO A 133 7.10 19.53 -8.74
N ILE A 134 5.80 19.80 -8.62
CA ILE A 134 5.34 20.73 -7.58
C ILE A 134 5.82 20.19 -6.22
N GLY A 135 6.73 20.94 -5.58
CA GLY A 135 6.94 21.03 -4.13
C GLY A 135 6.70 19.76 -3.33
N ASN A 136 7.21 18.63 -3.81
CA ASN A 136 7.19 17.26 -3.30
C ASN A 136 5.82 16.63 -2.92
N THR A 137 4.73 17.38 -2.65
CA THR A 137 3.35 16.89 -2.45
C THR A 137 2.30 18.00 -2.46
N PHE A 138 1.03 17.64 -2.69
CA PHE A 138 -0.10 18.52 -2.44
C PHE A 138 -0.64 18.41 -1.02
N ARG A 139 -1.15 19.55 -0.52
CA ARG A 139 -2.07 19.56 0.60
C ARG A 139 -3.49 19.79 0.11
N ASP A 140 -4.45 19.09 0.68
CA ASP A 140 -5.87 19.24 0.37
C ASP A 140 -6.32 20.72 0.39
N GLY A 141 -6.97 21.16 -0.69
CA GLY A 141 -7.44 22.53 -0.90
C GLY A 141 -6.34 23.58 -1.13
N GLN A 142 -5.05 23.21 -1.11
CA GLN A 142 -3.95 24.15 -1.34
C GLN A 142 -3.49 24.10 -2.80
N PRO A 143 -3.59 25.21 -3.56
CA PRO A 143 -3.06 25.27 -4.91
C PRO A 143 -1.53 25.16 -4.91
N GLY A 144 -0.98 24.41 -5.87
CA GLY A 144 0.45 24.36 -6.17
C GLY A 144 0.71 24.70 -7.63
N ASP A 145 1.86 25.31 -7.92
CA ASP A 145 2.20 25.78 -9.27
C ASP A 145 3.18 24.83 -9.97
N LEU A 146 2.80 24.19 -11.09
CA LEU A 146 3.76 23.47 -11.96
C LEU A 146 4.41 24.48 -12.88
N TYR A 147 5.74 24.54 -12.80
CA TYR A 147 6.56 25.30 -13.71
C TYR A 147 6.81 24.47 -14.97
N ALA A 148 6.21 24.89 -16.08
CA ALA A 148 6.23 24.18 -17.36
C ALA A 148 6.92 25.02 -18.45
N TYR A 149 8.05 25.64 -18.09
CA TYR A 149 8.76 26.57 -18.97
C TYR A 149 9.27 25.90 -20.23
N GLY A 150 8.98 26.52 -21.37
CA GLY A 150 9.54 26.11 -22.67
C GLY A 150 8.95 24.80 -23.22
N LEU A 151 7.90 24.27 -22.59
CA LEU A 151 7.15 23.14 -23.14
C LEU A 151 6.31 23.61 -24.34
N SER A 152 6.28 22.80 -25.39
CA SER A 152 5.53 23.02 -26.63
C SER A 152 5.21 21.68 -27.27
N GLY A 153 4.22 21.64 -28.17
CA GLY A 153 3.75 20.39 -28.75
C GLY A 153 2.82 19.66 -27.78
N GLU A 154 2.93 18.34 -27.67
CA GLU A 154 2.12 17.58 -26.73
C GLU A 154 2.65 17.76 -25.30
N VAL A 155 1.81 18.27 -24.40
CA VAL A 155 2.14 18.46 -22.98
C VAL A 155 1.24 17.58 -22.14
N ARG A 156 1.83 16.81 -21.23
CA ARG A 156 1.13 15.95 -20.28
C ARG A 156 1.24 16.50 -18.87
N VAL A 157 0.11 16.65 -18.20
CA VAL A 157 0.04 16.86 -16.75
C VAL A 157 -0.35 15.54 -16.11
N THR A 158 0.65 14.88 -15.52
CA THR A 158 0.50 13.60 -14.86
C THR A 158 0.20 13.84 -13.39
N LEU A 159 -0.97 13.42 -12.92
CA LEU A 159 -1.22 13.25 -11.50
C LEU A 159 -0.62 11.91 -11.06
N VAL A 160 0.09 11.92 -9.94
CA VAL A 160 0.74 10.76 -9.35
C VAL A 160 0.18 10.55 -7.95
N VAL A 161 -0.23 9.33 -7.66
CA VAL A 161 -0.67 8.89 -6.34
C VAL A 161 0.27 7.80 -5.87
N ASP A 162 1.16 8.16 -4.95
CA ASP A 162 2.08 7.23 -4.32
C ASP A 162 1.50 6.70 -3.02
N ILE A 163 1.74 5.43 -2.75
CA ILE A 163 1.29 4.74 -1.55
C ILE A 163 2.51 4.40 -0.70
N TYR A 164 2.39 4.65 0.60
CA TYR A 164 3.41 4.38 1.60
C TYR A 164 2.87 3.58 2.77
N SER A 165 3.74 2.80 3.38
CA SER A 165 3.43 2.14 4.64
C SER A 165 3.23 3.15 5.75
N ARG A 166 2.19 2.94 6.56
CA ARG A 166 1.95 3.70 7.79
C ARG A 166 2.92 3.33 8.90
N GLY A 167 3.47 2.12 8.87
CA GLY A 167 4.13 1.50 10.00
C GLY A 167 3.14 0.68 10.84
N GLY A 168 3.48 -0.57 11.09
CA GLY A 168 2.61 -1.54 11.76
C GLY A 168 1.39 -1.96 10.92
N GLY A 169 0.38 -2.52 11.58
CA GLY A 169 -0.82 -3.09 10.97
C GLY A 169 -1.52 -2.14 9.99
N MET A 170 -1.77 -2.63 8.78
CA MET A 170 -2.54 -1.94 7.75
C MET A 170 -3.60 -2.86 7.16
N THR A 171 -4.70 -2.28 6.69
CA THR A 171 -5.83 -3.00 6.13
C THR A 171 -6.09 -2.61 4.68
N ASP A 172 -6.71 -3.54 3.95
CA ASP A 172 -7.22 -3.27 2.60
C ASP A 172 -8.26 -2.14 2.64
N VAL A 173 -8.29 -1.34 1.59
CA VAL A 173 -9.30 -0.29 1.41
C VAL A 173 -10.02 -0.53 0.09
N PRO A 174 -11.35 -0.77 0.09
CA PRO A 174 -12.10 -0.91 -1.13
C PRO A 174 -12.01 0.37 -1.96
N MET A 175 -12.04 0.20 -3.28
CA MET A 175 -12.08 1.31 -4.21
C MET A 175 -13.27 2.23 -3.91
N ARG A 176 -13.00 3.54 -3.83
CA ARG A 176 -14.01 4.56 -3.60
C ARG A 176 -13.60 5.90 -4.19
N ASN A 177 -14.56 6.78 -4.39
CA ASN A 177 -14.27 8.16 -4.77
C ASN A 177 -13.52 8.88 -3.64
N VAL A 178 -12.40 9.52 -3.97
CA VAL A 178 -11.55 10.26 -3.03
C VAL A 178 -11.42 11.73 -3.42
N GLY A 179 -12.36 12.21 -4.25
CA GLY A 179 -12.40 13.58 -4.76
C GLY A 179 -11.72 13.72 -6.12
N PHE A 180 -11.05 14.84 -6.33
CA PHE A 180 -10.45 15.18 -7.62
C PHE A 180 -9.29 16.16 -7.48
N THR A 181 -8.50 16.31 -8.54
CA THR A 181 -7.52 17.39 -8.68
C THR A 181 -7.85 18.20 -9.92
N THR A 182 -7.88 19.53 -9.82
CA THR A 182 -8.06 20.42 -10.98
C THR A 182 -6.71 20.96 -11.42
N THR A 183 -6.46 20.90 -12.72
CA THR A 183 -5.33 21.55 -13.40
C THR A 183 -5.87 22.76 -14.14
N GLN A 184 -5.36 23.95 -13.83
CA GLN A 184 -5.72 25.20 -14.48
C GLN A 184 -4.51 25.76 -15.24
N TRP A 185 -4.71 26.02 -16.54
CA TRP A 185 -3.67 26.54 -17.42
C TRP A 185 -4.21 27.73 -18.22
N ASN A 186 -3.88 28.96 -17.83
CA ASN A 186 -4.45 30.18 -18.41
C ASN A 186 -6.00 30.13 -18.51
N THR A 187 -6.54 29.93 -19.72
CA THR A 187 -7.98 29.85 -20.01
C THR A 187 -8.55 28.44 -19.95
N PHE A 188 -7.72 27.42 -19.71
CA PHE A 188 -8.11 26.03 -19.66
C PHE A 188 -8.23 25.51 -18.22
N ASN A 189 -9.16 24.57 -18.04
CA ASN A 189 -9.42 23.84 -16.81
C ASN A 189 -9.70 22.36 -17.12
N GLY A 190 -8.98 21.46 -16.48
CA GLY A 190 -9.19 20.01 -16.58
C GLY A 190 -9.15 19.34 -15.22
N ARG A 191 -9.78 18.18 -15.10
CA ARG A 191 -9.86 17.45 -13.84
C ARG A 191 -9.34 16.03 -13.95
N HIS A 192 -8.59 15.62 -12.93
CA HIS A 192 -8.35 14.21 -12.60
C HIS A 192 -9.35 13.80 -11.51
N ASN A 193 -10.37 13.01 -11.87
CA ASN A 193 -11.26 12.41 -10.88
C ASN A 193 -10.59 11.18 -10.25
N LEU A 194 -10.74 11.00 -8.94
CA LEU A 194 -10.00 9.98 -8.21
C LEU A 194 -10.95 8.92 -7.65
N ASN A 195 -10.80 7.68 -8.12
CA ASN A 195 -11.49 6.51 -7.60
C ASN A 195 -10.47 5.41 -7.28
N ILE A 196 -9.99 5.41 -6.04
CA ILE A 196 -8.78 4.67 -5.65
C ILE A 196 -9.12 3.72 -4.51
N GLY A 197 -8.55 2.52 -4.58
CA GLY A 197 -8.48 1.57 -3.48
C GLY A 197 -7.08 1.01 -3.35
N VAL A 198 -6.78 0.35 -2.22
CA VAL A 198 -5.56 -0.46 -2.06
C VAL A 198 -5.90 -1.87 -1.55
N ARG A 199 -5.25 -2.87 -2.15
CA ARG A 199 -5.34 -4.27 -1.74
C ARG A 199 -3.93 -4.79 -1.53
N PHE A 200 -3.66 -5.32 -0.35
CA PHE A 200 -2.44 -6.05 -0.09
C PHE A 200 -2.52 -7.43 -0.72
N ARG A 201 -1.52 -7.77 -1.53
CA ARG A 201 -1.41 -9.11 -2.11
C ARG A 201 -1.48 -10.16 -1.01
N ALA A 202 -2.28 -11.20 -1.24
CA ALA A 202 -2.48 -12.26 -0.27
C ALA A 202 -1.13 -12.91 0.07
N GLN A 203 -0.82 -12.93 1.37
CA GLN A 203 0.34 -13.64 1.89
C GLN A 203 -0.11 -15.04 2.25
N THR A 204 0.52 -16.05 1.66
CA THR A 204 0.36 -17.42 2.12
C THR A 204 1.62 -17.80 2.90
N CYS A 205 1.42 -18.41 4.06
CA CYS A 205 2.46 -19.06 4.82
C CYS A 205 2.35 -20.57 4.60
N ALA A 206 3.48 -21.22 4.36
CA ALA A 206 3.58 -22.66 4.31
C ALA A 206 3.93 -23.20 5.70
N VAL A 207 3.17 -24.20 6.16
CA VAL A 207 3.46 -24.94 7.40
C VAL A 207 4.14 -26.25 7.01
N ALA A 208 5.33 -26.52 7.57
CA ALA A 208 6.02 -27.77 7.35
C ALA A 208 5.45 -28.87 8.25
N ALA A 209 5.08 -30.01 7.67
CA ALA A 209 4.70 -31.20 8.43
C ALA A 209 5.89 -31.72 9.24
N ARG A 210 5.62 -32.25 10.43
CA ARG A 210 6.64 -32.78 11.35
C ARG A 210 6.11 -33.97 12.13
N ASP A 211 6.90 -35.04 12.14
CA ASP A 211 6.69 -36.17 13.04
C ASP A 211 7.35 -35.90 14.40
N VAL A 212 6.65 -36.26 15.47
CA VAL A 212 7.14 -36.12 16.85
C VAL A 212 7.00 -37.47 17.55
N VAL A 213 8.10 -37.95 18.14
CA VAL A 213 8.15 -39.24 18.85
C VAL A 213 8.44 -38.95 20.31
N LEU A 214 7.45 -39.14 21.18
CA LEU A 214 7.60 -38.99 22.62
C LEU A 214 8.40 -40.17 23.19
N ASP A 215 9.21 -39.88 24.22
CA ASP A 215 9.84 -40.92 25.02
C ASP A 215 8.77 -41.74 25.75
N PRO A 216 8.94 -43.08 25.86
CA PRO A 216 7.99 -43.91 26.60
C PRO A 216 7.83 -43.46 28.05
N ILE A 217 6.59 -43.50 28.56
CA ILE A 217 6.27 -43.26 29.96
C ILE A 217 5.85 -44.57 30.65
N ASP A 218 6.22 -44.73 31.92
CA ASP A 218 5.70 -45.82 32.74
C ASP A 218 4.20 -45.62 33.04
N ILE A 219 3.42 -46.68 32.90
CA ILE A 219 1.96 -46.59 33.04
C ILE A 219 1.51 -46.27 34.47
N MET A 220 2.28 -46.68 35.48
CA MET A 220 2.00 -46.37 36.89
C MET A 220 2.32 -44.92 37.20
N ASP A 221 3.38 -44.37 36.59
CA ASP A 221 3.69 -42.95 36.67
C ASP A 221 2.57 -42.12 36.05
N LEU A 222 2.09 -42.50 34.86
CA LEU A 222 0.98 -41.81 34.21
C LEU A 222 -0.33 -41.93 35.03
N HIS A 223 -0.61 -43.11 35.59
CA HIS A 223 -1.78 -43.32 36.45
C HIS A 223 -1.76 -42.39 37.68
N THR A 224 -0.60 -42.24 38.33
CA THR A 224 -0.47 -41.44 39.55
C THR A 224 -0.45 -39.93 39.29
N GLN A 225 0.16 -39.50 38.18
CA GLN A 225 0.35 -38.08 37.86
C GLN A 225 -0.78 -37.49 37.02
N GLY A 226 -1.55 -38.34 36.31
CA GLY A 226 -2.63 -37.93 35.40
C GLY A 226 -2.13 -37.40 34.05
N SER A 227 -0.92 -36.85 33.97
CA SER A 227 -0.23 -36.49 32.73
C SER A 227 1.28 -36.50 32.92
N GLY A 228 2.05 -36.72 31.85
CA GLY A 228 3.52 -36.75 31.95
C GLY A 228 4.21 -37.00 30.62
N GLY A 229 5.56 -37.03 30.65
CA GLY A 229 6.37 -37.27 29.45
C GLY A 229 6.31 -36.13 28.45
N GLU A 230 6.32 -34.88 28.93
CA GLU A 230 6.26 -33.70 28.08
C GLU A 230 7.52 -33.56 27.23
N MET A 231 7.35 -33.49 25.92
CA MET A 231 8.42 -33.34 24.94
C MET A 231 8.21 -32.08 24.10
N PRO A 232 9.17 -31.13 24.09
CA PRO A 232 9.09 -29.94 23.25
C PRO A 232 9.41 -30.23 21.79
N PHE A 233 8.73 -29.52 20.88
CA PHE A 233 9.01 -29.52 19.45
C PHE A 233 8.66 -28.16 18.83
N GLU A 234 9.16 -27.91 17.62
CA GLU A 234 8.92 -26.66 16.90
C GLU A 234 8.30 -26.93 15.54
N MET A 235 7.32 -26.12 15.15
CA MET A 235 6.75 -26.12 13.80
C MET A 235 7.30 -24.96 13.00
N ALA A 236 7.83 -25.24 11.81
CA ALA A 236 8.33 -24.21 10.90
C ALA A 236 7.18 -23.65 10.06
N VAL A 237 6.92 -22.34 10.21
CA VAL A 237 5.95 -21.59 9.42
C VAL A 237 6.70 -20.58 8.57
N THR A 238 6.66 -20.74 7.24
CA THR A 238 7.42 -19.89 6.31
C THR A 238 6.48 -19.00 5.53
N CYS A 239 6.62 -17.69 5.69
CA CYS A 239 5.79 -16.70 5.02
C CYS A 239 6.58 -16.02 3.89
N ALA A 240 5.96 -15.93 2.70
CA ALA A 240 6.58 -15.34 1.52
C ALA A 240 6.77 -13.81 1.63
N ALA A 241 5.97 -13.15 2.47
CA ALA A 241 6.05 -11.72 2.73
C ALA A 241 5.58 -11.42 4.17
N ALA A 242 5.98 -10.26 4.70
CA ALA A 242 5.72 -9.86 6.07
C ALA A 242 4.39 -9.13 6.23
N GLY A 243 3.74 -9.26 7.39
CA GLY A 243 3.01 -8.15 7.99
C GLY A 243 1.49 -8.13 7.89
N ARG A 244 0.84 -9.18 7.39
CA ARG A 244 -0.50 -9.50 7.92
C ARG A 244 -0.36 -10.23 9.26
N PRO A 245 -1.19 -9.92 10.28
CA PRO A 245 -1.24 -10.74 11.48
C PRO A 245 -1.51 -12.20 11.09
N LEU A 246 -0.58 -13.09 11.40
CA LEU A 246 -0.81 -14.51 11.23
C LEU A 246 -1.52 -14.98 12.48
N SER A 247 -2.63 -15.67 12.30
CA SER A 247 -3.19 -16.45 13.38
C SER A 247 -3.02 -17.93 13.07
N LEU A 248 -2.82 -18.70 14.12
CA LEU A 248 -2.69 -20.14 14.05
C LEU A 248 -3.83 -20.79 14.82
N GLU A 249 -4.19 -21.99 14.38
CA GLU A 249 -5.24 -22.81 14.96
C GLU A 249 -4.84 -24.27 14.80
N MET A 250 -5.14 -25.11 15.79
CA MET A 250 -4.90 -26.55 15.70
C MET A 250 -6.20 -27.31 15.70
N LEU A 251 -6.27 -28.28 14.78
CA LEU A 251 -7.40 -29.20 14.62
C LEU A 251 -6.92 -30.64 14.83
N ASP A 252 -7.81 -31.49 15.30
CA ASP A 252 -7.60 -32.93 15.33
C ASP A 252 -7.90 -33.53 13.95
N ALA A 253 -6.96 -34.30 13.41
CA ALA A 253 -7.10 -34.90 12.08
C ALA A 253 -8.04 -36.13 12.07
N ASN A 254 -8.23 -36.78 13.22
CA ASN A 254 -9.06 -37.98 13.36
C ASN A 254 -10.49 -37.64 13.80
N ASP A 255 -10.70 -36.50 14.44
CA ASP A 255 -12.03 -35.93 14.71
C ASP A 255 -12.01 -34.40 14.54
N PRO A 256 -12.39 -33.89 13.36
CA PRO A 256 -12.41 -32.44 13.10
C PRO A 256 -13.33 -31.63 14.02
N ASN A 257 -14.26 -32.26 14.76
CA ASN A 257 -15.15 -31.57 15.70
C ASN A 257 -14.65 -31.62 17.16
N ASN A 258 -13.49 -32.25 17.41
CA ASN A 258 -12.90 -32.32 18.74
C ASN A 258 -12.45 -30.93 19.21
N VAL A 259 -13.08 -30.42 20.28
CA VAL A 259 -12.79 -29.11 20.90
C VAL A 259 -12.03 -29.23 22.22
N ASN A 260 -11.51 -30.41 22.55
CA ASN A 260 -10.73 -30.64 23.77
C ASN A 260 -9.28 -30.13 23.59
N SER A 261 -8.42 -30.39 24.59
CA SER A 261 -6.98 -30.10 24.50
C SER A 261 -6.12 -31.32 24.14
N TRP A 262 -6.76 -32.47 23.91
CA TRP A 262 -6.09 -33.71 23.56
C TRP A 262 -6.66 -34.30 22.27
N LEU A 263 -5.83 -35.04 21.58
CA LEU A 263 -6.14 -35.65 20.30
C LEU A 263 -6.80 -37.02 20.48
N VAL A 264 -7.73 -37.34 19.59
CA VAL A 264 -8.29 -38.67 19.42
C VAL A 264 -7.17 -39.61 18.93
N PRO A 265 -6.98 -40.78 19.58
CA PRO A 265 -6.02 -41.76 19.13
C PRO A 265 -6.29 -42.17 17.67
N ALA A 266 -5.25 -42.07 16.83
CA ALA A 266 -5.29 -42.48 15.45
C ALA A 266 -5.32 -44.01 15.31
N THR A 267 -5.71 -44.47 14.12
CA THR A 267 -5.70 -45.90 13.77
C THR A 267 -4.32 -46.51 13.99
N GLY A 268 -4.28 -47.69 14.60
CA GLY A 268 -3.02 -48.38 14.94
C GLY A 268 -2.50 -48.09 16.36
N SER A 269 -3.21 -47.28 17.15
CA SER A 269 -3.00 -47.22 18.60
C SER A 269 -3.44 -48.54 19.27
N SER A 270 -2.70 -49.00 20.26
CA SER A 270 -2.95 -50.25 21.00
C SER A 270 -3.09 -50.08 22.52
N THR A 271 -2.81 -48.89 23.05
CA THR A 271 -3.09 -48.54 24.45
C THR A 271 -4.57 -48.18 24.65
N THR A 272 -5.04 -48.25 25.88
CA THR A 272 -6.35 -47.74 26.31
C THR A 272 -6.17 -46.80 27.50
N GLY A 273 -7.09 -45.86 27.70
CA GLY A 273 -7.00 -44.91 28.81
C GLY A 273 -6.02 -43.77 28.62
N VAL A 274 -5.33 -43.68 27.47
CA VAL A 274 -4.31 -42.67 27.19
C VAL A 274 -4.69 -41.81 25.99
N ALA A 275 -4.46 -40.50 26.08
CA ALA A 275 -4.51 -39.56 24.97
C ALA A 275 -3.19 -38.76 24.87
N LEU A 276 -2.96 -38.09 23.74
CA LEU A 276 -1.88 -37.11 23.61
C LEU A 276 -2.44 -35.70 23.75
N GLN A 277 -1.93 -34.95 24.72
CA GLN A 277 -2.29 -33.55 24.97
C GLN A 277 -1.23 -32.63 24.37
N LEU A 278 -1.69 -31.63 23.62
CA LEU A 278 -0.84 -30.61 23.03
C LEU A 278 -0.76 -29.40 23.95
N MET A 279 0.39 -28.75 23.96
CA MET A 279 0.70 -27.62 24.82
C MET A 279 1.27 -26.48 23.99
N HIS A 280 0.89 -25.25 24.34
CA HIS A 280 1.43 -24.03 23.76
C HIS A 280 1.61 -22.98 24.87
N ASN A 281 2.77 -22.32 24.91
CA ASN A 281 3.13 -21.36 25.95
C ASN A 281 2.94 -21.87 27.40
N GLY A 282 3.23 -23.15 27.63
CA GLY A 282 3.14 -23.79 28.95
C GLY A 282 1.71 -24.12 29.42
N ALA A 283 0.69 -23.94 28.58
CA ALA A 283 -0.69 -24.30 28.88
C ALA A 283 -1.21 -25.34 27.87
N PRO A 284 -2.19 -26.19 28.26
CA PRO A 284 -2.89 -27.05 27.30
C PRO A 284 -3.50 -26.22 26.18
N LEU A 285 -3.16 -26.58 24.94
CA LEU A 285 -3.70 -25.94 23.76
C LEU A 285 -5.10 -26.50 23.49
N GLN A 286 -6.10 -25.63 23.45
CA GLN A 286 -7.45 -26.02 23.06
C GLN A 286 -7.55 -26.07 21.54
N LEU A 287 -8.10 -27.17 21.02
CA LEU A 287 -8.39 -27.32 19.61
C LEU A 287 -9.48 -26.31 19.20
N HIS A 288 -9.46 -25.86 17.93
CA HIS A 288 -10.30 -24.79 17.39
C HIS A 288 -10.11 -23.40 18.02
N GLN A 289 -9.21 -23.25 18.99
CA GLN A 289 -8.89 -21.95 19.54
C GLN A 289 -7.81 -21.28 18.69
N GLN A 290 -8.19 -20.18 18.03
CA GLN A 290 -7.25 -19.35 17.29
C GLN A 290 -6.40 -18.48 18.23
N TRP A 291 -5.10 -18.35 17.94
CA TRP A 291 -4.21 -17.39 18.59
C TRP A 291 -3.41 -16.59 17.57
N VAL A 292 -3.06 -15.34 17.90
CA VAL A 292 -2.25 -14.48 17.03
C VAL A 292 -0.78 -14.84 17.19
N GLN A 293 -0.17 -15.32 16.11
CA GLN A 293 1.25 -15.61 15.98
C GLN A 293 2.01 -14.33 15.59
N GLY A 294 2.02 -13.34 16.49
CA GLY A 294 2.78 -12.09 16.35
C GLY A 294 2.64 -11.38 14.99
N SER A 295 3.54 -10.43 14.73
CA SER A 295 3.73 -9.89 13.38
C SER A 295 4.64 -10.84 12.60
N THR A 296 4.15 -11.41 11.50
CA THR A 296 5.01 -12.19 10.61
C THR A 296 6.02 -11.28 9.93
N GLY A 297 7.31 -11.54 10.14
CA GLY A 297 8.35 -11.06 9.24
C GLY A 297 8.38 -11.90 7.96
N THR A 298 9.19 -11.49 6.99
CA THR A 298 9.53 -12.34 5.84
C THR A 298 10.39 -13.50 6.34
N GLY A 299 10.09 -14.73 5.91
CA GLY A 299 10.90 -15.91 6.24
C GLY A 299 10.22 -16.90 7.20
N THR A 300 11.04 -17.72 7.84
CA THR A 300 10.59 -18.84 8.67
C THR A 300 10.53 -18.44 10.14
N VAL A 301 9.36 -18.64 10.74
CA VAL A 301 9.13 -18.55 12.19
C VAL A 301 9.03 -19.96 12.76
N GLN A 302 9.77 -20.22 13.83
CA GLN A 302 9.61 -21.44 14.62
C GLN A 302 8.56 -21.21 15.71
N VAL A 303 7.52 -22.03 15.70
CA VAL A 303 6.43 -21.96 16.68
C VAL A 303 6.64 -23.09 17.70
N PRO A 304 6.94 -22.78 18.96
CA PRO A 304 7.20 -23.80 19.97
C PRO A 304 5.90 -24.41 20.49
N PHE A 305 5.91 -25.74 20.60
CA PHE A 305 4.88 -26.55 21.22
C PHE A 305 5.53 -27.60 22.12
N SER A 306 4.72 -28.26 22.92
CA SER A 306 5.09 -29.55 23.51
C SER A 306 3.90 -30.50 23.45
N ALA A 307 4.19 -31.79 23.54
CA ALA A 307 3.17 -32.83 23.62
C ALA A 307 3.47 -33.72 24.83
N ARG A 308 2.43 -34.22 25.49
CA ARG A 308 2.56 -35.09 26.65
C ARG A 308 1.45 -36.15 26.68
N TYR A 309 1.67 -37.22 27.42
CA TYR A 309 0.63 -38.22 27.69
C TYR A 309 -0.39 -37.67 28.70
N LEU A 310 -1.66 -38.02 28.49
CA LEU A 310 -2.77 -37.68 29.37
C LEU A 310 -3.55 -38.96 29.71
N HIS A 311 -3.75 -39.22 31.00
CA HIS A 311 -4.66 -40.25 31.49
C HIS A 311 -6.10 -39.75 31.33
N THR A 312 -6.90 -40.50 30.58
CA THR A 312 -8.33 -40.27 30.39
C THR A 312 -9.15 -40.97 31.48
N SER A 313 -10.48 -40.94 31.40
CA SER A 313 -11.34 -41.67 32.34
C SER A 313 -11.34 -43.19 32.15
N ASP A 314 -10.86 -43.68 31.01
CA ASP A 314 -10.91 -45.10 30.67
C ASP A 314 -9.76 -45.88 31.34
N PRO A 315 -9.94 -47.19 31.63
CA PRO A 315 -8.89 -48.01 32.22
C PRO A 315 -7.59 -48.01 31.41
N LEU A 316 -6.49 -47.76 32.09
CA LEU A 316 -5.15 -47.76 31.51
C LEU A 316 -4.70 -49.17 31.11
N ALA A 317 -4.27 -49.32 29.87
CA ALA A 317 -3.58 -50.53 29.39
C ALA A 317 -2.30 -50.16 28.62
N PRO A 318 -1.17 -50.86 28.83
CA PRO A 318 0.07 -50.58 28.11
C PRO A 318 -0.09 -50.77 26.60
N GLY A 319 0.62 -49.97 25.80
CA GLY A 319 0.59 -50.06 24.36
C GLY A 319 1.21 -48.84 23.69
N ALA A 320 1.07 -48.76 22.37
CA ALA A 320 1.47 -47.61 21.59
C ALA A 320 0.27 -46.68 21.38
N ILE A 321 0.52 -45.37 21.35
CA ILE A 321 -0.45 -44.36 20.96
C ILE A 321 0.07 -43.60 19.75
N ARG A 322 -0.82 -43.31 18.81
CA ARG A 322 -0.57 -42.43 17.66
C ARG A 322 -1.66 -41.36 17.66
N ALA A 323 -1.34 -40.16 17.23
CA ALA A 323 -2.31 -39.10 17.01
C ALA A 323 -1.81 -38.20 15.89
N GLU A 324 -2.74 -37.50 15.25
CA GLU A 324 -2.46 -36.61 14.13
C GLU A 324 -3.23 -35.30 14.33
N ALA A 325 -2.56 -34.18 14.08
CA ALA A 325 -3.12 -32.84 14.21
C ALA A 325 -2.82 -32.03 12.94
N THR A 326 -3.73 -31.10 12.61
CA THR A 326 -3.57 -30.15 11.52
C THR A 326 -3.35 -28.76 12.10
N LEU A 327 -2.25 -28.11 11.74
CA LEU A 327 -1.99 -26.71 12.06
C LEU A 327 -2.43 -25.83 10.88
N LEU A 328 -3.42 -24.98 11.11
CA LEU A 328 -3.93 -24.02 10.14
C LEU A 328 -3.30 -22.64 10.32
N ALA A 329 -3.02 -21.99 9.20
CA ALA A 329 -2.55 -20.61 9.12
C ALA A 329 -3.66 -19.71 8.56
N ASN A 330 -4.17 -18.82 9.40
CA ASN A 330 -5.27 -17.89 9.09
C ASN A 330 -4.73 -16.47 8.91
N TYR A 331 -5.15 -15.79 7.84
CA TYR A 331 -4.67 -14.47 7.42
C TYR A 331 -5.82 -13.46 7.51
N ASN A 332 -6.16 -13.03 8.72
CA ASN A 332 -7.23 -12.04 8.94
C ASN A 332 -6.68 -10.61 8.84
#